data_AF-A0A317H8T4-F1
#
_entry.id   AF-A0A317H8T4-F1
#
_cell.length_a   1.000
_cell.length_b   1.000
_cell.length_c   1.000
_cell.angle_alpha   90.00
_cell.angle_beta   90.00
_cell.angle_gamma   90.00
#
_symmetry.space_group_name_H-M   'P 1'
#
loop_
_entity.id
_entity.type
_entity.pdbx_description
1 polymer ?
#
loop_
_entity_poly.entity_id
_entity_poly.type
_entity_poly.pdbx_seq_one_letter_code
_entity_poly.pdbx_strand_id
1 'polypeptide(L)'
;MPVCEFCKKSFAQNEYAAKRGRIARYCSQKCRQAVCVRRNALGIYPGFRSNETLTRKELKRLLVYEPVTGEFRWRKTVNNHTALKGQRAGSPRPDGYRSIVVQKVHYLEHRLIWFYMTGQWPEKTIDHINGDRADNHWKNLRKATHSQNSRNAKVHADNKSGIKGVSYDKLRNKYVAQMRLGYFNTAEEAGEAYNRAAKFLFGKFHQPNK
;
A
#
# COMPACT_ATOMS: atom_id res chain seq x y z
N MET A 1 23.38 29.95 -9.44
CA MET A 1 21.95 29.70 -9.76
C MET A 1 21.15 30.94 -9.39
N PRO A 2 20.37 31.55 -10.30
CA PRO A 2 19.62 32.75 -9.98
C PRO A 2 18.47 32.43 -9.00
N VAL A 3 18.39 33.20 -7.92
CA VAL A 3 17.35 33.10 -6.88
C VAL A 3 16.04 33.70 -7.42
N CYS A 4 14.91 33.01 -7.26
CA CYS A 4 13.63 33.50 -7.77
C CYS A 4 13.19 34.79 -7.04
N GLU A 5 12.45 35.65 -7.74
CA GLU A 5 12.01 36.95 -7.23
C GLU A 5 11.18 36.88 -5.94
N PHE A 6 10.41 35.81 -5.77
CA PHE A 6 9.61 35.59 -4.56
C PHE A 6 10.51 35.40 -3.32
N CYS A 7 11.60 34.64 -3.47
CA CYS A 7 12.58 34.45 -2.40
C CYS A 7 13.36 35.73 -2.10
N LYS A 8 13.55 36.63 -3.07
CA LYS A 8 14.18 37.94 -2.83
C LYS A 8 13.32 38.83 -1.93
N LYS A 9 11.98 38.80 -2.11
CA LYS A 9 11.03 39.59 -1.30
C LYS A 9 10.90 39.08 0.13
N SER A 10 10.84 37.75 0.35
CA SER A 10 10.74 37.19 1.71
C SER A 10 12.02 37.33 2.53
N PHE A 11 13.19 37.48 1.89
CA PHE A 11 14.46 37.70 2.60
C PHE A 11 14.56 39.12 3.17
N ALA A 12 13.93 40.11 2.54
CA ALA A 12 13.97 41.51 2.95
C ALA A 12 13.21 41.78 4.27
N GLN A 13 12.29 40.90 4.68
CA GLN A 13 11.47 41.07 5.88
C GLN A 13 12.02 40.31 7.11
N ASN A 14 13.14 39.62 6.98
CA ASN A 14 13.69 38.77 8.05
C ASN A 14 15.10 39.22 8.44
N GLU A 15 15.19 40.20 9.35
CA GLU A 15 16.44 40.82 9.82
C GLU A 15 17.46 39.81 10.38
N TYR A 16 17.01 38.65 10.86
CA TYR A 16 17.86 37.63 11.46
C TYR A 16 18.69 36.85 10.41
N ALA A 17 18.18 36.69 9.18
CA ALA A 17 18.86 35.94 8.11
C ALA A 17 19.88 36.80 7.33
N ALA A 18 19.66 38.12 7.27
CA ALA A 18 20.52 39.07 6.55
C ALA A 18 21.91 39.21 7.19
N LYS A 19 22.03 39.15 8.53
CA LYS A 19 23.30 39.34 9.26
C LYS A 19 24.32 38.20 9.15
N ARG A 20 23.94 37.01 8.64
CA ARG A 20 24.81 35.81 8.68
C ARG A 20 25.26 35.24 7.33
N GLY A 21 25.03 35.94 6.22
CA GLY A 21 25.60 35.58 4.92
C GLY A 21 25.30 34.15 4.43
N ARG A 22 24.20 33.53 4.87
CA ARG A 22 23.84 32.14 4.53
C ARG A 22 22.59 32.07 3.65
N ILE A 23 22.73 32.46 2.38
CA ILE A 23 21.63 32.39 1.39
C ILE A 23 21.31 30.93 0.99
N ALA A 24 22.29 30.03 1.03
CA ALA A 24 22.16 28.71 0.40
C ALA A 24 21.42 27.62 1.22
N ARG A 25 21.16 27.83 2.52
CA ARG A 25 20.58 26.76 3.39
C ARG A 25 19.07 26.84 3.61
N TYR A 26 18.41 27.93 3.21
CA TYR A 26 16.95 28.07 3.42
C TYR A 26 16.10 27.43 2.31
N CYS A 27 16.72 26.98 1.22
CA CYS A 27 16.03 26.42 0.05
C CYS A 27 15.47 24.99 0.28
N SER A 28 15.93 24.25 1.29
CA SER A 28 15.63 22.81 1.40
C SER A 28 14.43 22.43 2.28
N GLN A 29 13.94 23.29 3.17
CA GLN A 29 12.99 22.85 4.21
C GLN A 29 11.60 23.48 4.19
N LYS A 30 11.36 24.63 3.53
CA LYS A 30 10.01 25.22 3.41
C LYS A 30 9.41 25.25 2.00
N CYS A 31 10.06 24.63 1.01
CA CYS A 31 9.48 24.45 -0.33
C CYS A 31 8.71 23.12 -0.51
N ARG A 32 8.43 22.39 0.59
CA ARG A 32 7.66 21.13 0.56
C ARG A 32 6.18 21.27 0.90
N GLN A 33 5.72 22.47 1.28
CA GLN A 33 4.31 22.69 1.65
C GLN A 33 3.81 24.02 1.08
N ALA A 34 3.71 24.12 -0.24
CA ALA A 34 2.74 24.98 -0.94
C ALA A 34 2.85 24.71 -2.45
N VAL A 35 1.98 23.82 -2.94
CA VAL A 35 1.11 24.13 -4.08
C VAL A 35 1.80 24.99 -5.17
N CYS A 36 2.72 24.38 -5.92
CA CYS A 36 3.03 24.87 -7.25
C CYS A 36 1.88 24.41 -8.18
N VAL A 37 0.68 24.95 -7.95
CA VAL A 37 -0.37 24.94 -8.97
C VAL A 37 0.05 26.00 -9.98
N ARG A 38 0.94 25.60 -10.89
CA ARG A 38 1.05 26.29 -12.17
C ARG A 38 -0.22 25.98 -12.94
N ARG A 39 -1.23 26.83 -12.75
CA ARG A 39 -2.24 27.08 -13.77
C ARG A 39 -1.49 27.57 -15.01
N ASN A 40 -1.48 26.80 -16.09
CA ASN A 40 -2.04 27.35 -17.32
C ASN A 40 -2.48 26.28 -18.32
N ALA A 41 -3.59 26.61 -18.98
CA ALA A 41 -4.29 25.88 -20.01
C ALA A 41 -3.38 25.63 -21.23
N LEU A 42 -3.51 24.43 -21.82
CA LEU A 42 -3.03 24.07 -23.17
C LEU A 42 -1.49 24.06 -23.36
N GLY A 43 -0.82 23.02 -22.87
CA GLY A 43 0.62 22.82 -23.06
C GLY A 43 1.00 21.35 -23.22
N ILE A 44 0.81 20.82 -24.43
CA ILE A 44 1.25 19.50 -24.87
C ILE A 44 2.79 19.51 -24.92
N TYR A 45 3.44 18.67 -24.11
CA TYR A 45 4.87 18.38 -24.23
C TYR A 45 5.11 17.33 -25.33
N PRO A 46 6.11 17.51 -26.22
CA PRO A 46 6.50 16.46 -27.15
C PRO A 46 7.26 15.38 -26.37
N GLY A 47 6.55 14.30 -26.01
CA GLY A 47 7.14 13.12 -25.35
C GLY A 47 6.33 12.55 -24.19
N PHE A 48 5.33 13.27 -23.67
CA PHE A 48 4.43 12.75 -22.64
C PHE A 48 3.19 12.17 -23.32
N ARG A 49 3.18 10.85 -23.55
CA ARG A 49 1.93 10.16 -23.90
C ARG A 49 0.94 10.50 -22.79
N SER A 50 -0.21 11.05 -23.18
CA SER A 50 -1.35 11.27 -22.30
C SER A 50 -1.47 10.09 -21.34
N ASN A 51 -1.58 10.41 -20.05
CA ASN A 51 -1.83 9.43 -18.99
C ASN A 51 -3.27 8.94 -19.19
N GLU A 52 -3.51 8.18 -20.26
CA GLU A 52 -4.76 7.48 -20.51
C GLU A 52 -4.93 6.53 -19.34
N THR A 53 -5.89 6.88 -18.49
CA THR A 53 -6.24 6.05 -17.34
C THR A 53 -6.68 4.72 -17.88
N LEU A 54 -5.93 3.66 -17.58
CA LEU A 54 -6.18 2.30 -18.06
C LEU A 54 -7.67 1.96 -17.97
N THR A 55 -8.31 1.83 -19.13
CA THR A 55 -9.74 1.54 -19.17
C THR A 55 -9.99 0.06 -18.97
N ARG A 56 -11.18 -0.30 -18.46
CA ARG A 56 -11.56 -1.71 -18.27
C ARG A 56 -11.54 -2.48 -19.59
N LYS A 57 -11.94 -1.84 -20.69
CA LYS A 57 -11.96 -2.42 -22.03
C LYS A 57 -10.55 -2.76 -22.50
N GLU A 58 -9.60 -1.85 -22.31
CA GLU A 58 -8.20 -2.10 -22.66
C GLU A 58 -7.55 -3.16 -21.80
N LEU A 59 -7.86 -3.17 -20.50
CA LEU A 59 -7.40 -4.21 -19.59
C LEU A 59 -7.88 -5.59 -20.07
N LYS A 60 -9.18 -5.74 -20.39
CA LYS A 60 -9.76 -7.00 -20.92
C LYS A 60 -9.20 -7.40 -22.30
N ARG A 61 -8.75 -6.43 -23.10
CA ARG A 61 -8.08 -6.70 -24.38
C ARG A 61 -6.69 -7.30 -24.19
N LEU A 62 -6.00 -6.93 -23.11
CA LEU A 62 -4.62 -7.33 -22.82
C LEU A 62 -4.53 -8.56 -21.91
N LEU A 63 -5.41 -8.65 -20.91
CA LEU A 63 -5.34 -9.63 -19.83
C LEU A 63 -6.67 -10.36 -19.65
N VAL A 64 -6.57 -11.64 -19.30
CA VAL A 64 -7.68 -12.48 -18.85
C VAL A 64 -7.42 -12.84 -17.39
N TYR A 65 -8.42 -12.60 -16.53
CA TYR A 65 -8.39 -13.03 -15.14
C TYR A 65 -9.19 -14.31 -15.00
N GLU A 66 -8.65 -15.29 -14.31
CA GLU A 66 -9.35 -16.51 -13.94
C GLU A 66 -9.66 -16.50 -12.43
N PRO A 67 -10.94 -16.33 -12.02
CA PRO A 67 -11.30 -16.18 -10.62
C PRO A 67 -10.99 -17.41 -9.74
N VAL A 68 -10.95 -18.59 -10.36
CA VAL A 68 -10.76 -19.89 -9.69
C VAL A 68 -9.29 -20.16 -9.37
N THR A 69 -8.35 -19.65 -10.18
CA THR A 69 -6.91 -19.77 -9.93
C THR A 69 -6.33 -18.51 -9.31
N GLY A 70 -7.04 -17.37 -9.43
CA GLY A 70 -6.59 -16.08 -8.94
C GLY A 70 -5.48 -15.44 -9.78
N GLU A 71 -5.30 -15.90 -11.02
CA GLU A 71 -4.19 -15.47 -11.88
C GLU A 71 -4.65 -14.59 -13.03
N PHE A 72 -3.86 -13.57 -13.36
CA PHE A 72 -3.93 -12.93 -14.66
C PHE A 72 -3.04 -13.63 -15.68
N ARG A 73 -3.54 -13.78 -16.91
CA ARG A 73 -2.79 -14.28 -18.06
C ARG A 73 -2.86 -13.31 -19.23
N TRP A 74 -1.78 -13.20 -20.01
CA TRP A 74 -1.74 -12.36 -21.20
C TRP A 74 -2.62 -12.94 -22.31
N ARG A 75 -3.56 -12.13 -22.83
CA ARG A 75 -4.45 -12.54 -23.93
C ARG A 75 -3.76 -12.51 -25.28
N LYS A 76 -2.78 -11.62 -25.43
CA LYS A 76 -1.97 -11.47 -26.63
C LYS A 76 -0.52 -11.22 -26.24
N THR A 77 0.39 -11.51 -27.15
CA THR A 77 1.79 -11.16 -26.99
C THR A 77 1.91 -9.63 -27.04
N VAL A 78 2.36 -9.03 -25.94
CA VAL A 78 2.63 -7.58 -25.84
C VAL A 78 4.11 -7.30 -26.06
N ASN A 79 4.97 -8.24 -25.65
CA ASN A 79 6.38 -8.25 -25.96
C ASN A 79 6.87 -9.71 -26.04
N ASN A 80 8.01 -9.93 -26.70
CA ASN A 80 8.50 -11.28 -26.99
C ASN A 80 9.31 -11.92 -25.85
N HIS A 81 9.40 -11.28 -24.68
CA HIS A 81 10.27 -11.76 -23.59
C HIS A 81 9.52 -12.07 -22.29
N THR A 82 8.61 -11.19 -21.86
CA THR A 82 7.97 -11.23 -20.55
C THR A 82 6.44 -11.21 -20.61
N ALA A 83 5.86 -10.93 -21.79
CA ALA A 83 4.42 -10.79 -21.97
C ALA A 83 3.93 -11.57 -23.20
N LEU A 84 4.18 -12.88 -23.19
CA LEU A 84 3.72 -13.83 -24.20
C LEU A 84 2.28 -14.26 -23.94
N LYS A 85 1.50 -14.51 -25.01
CA LYS A 85 0.14 -15.03 -24.91
C LYS A 85 0.08 -16.30 -24.03
N GLY A 86 -0.85 -16.33 -23.08
CA GLY A 86 -1.12 -17.45 -22.16
C GLY A 86 -0.26 -17.46 -20.89
N GLN A 87 0.86 -16.74 -20.85
CA GLN A 87 1.70 -16.67 -19.66
C GLN A 87 1.07 -15.86 -18.52
N ARG A 88 1.40 -16.23 -17.28
CA ARG A 88 0.98 -15.51 -16.08
C ARG A 88 1.57 -14.11 -16.08
N ALA A 89 0.72 -13.11 -15.92
CA ALA A 89 1.12 -11.71 -15.94
C ALA A 89 1.78 -11.29 -14.63
N GLY A 90 2.70 -10.33 -14.74
CA GLY A 90 3.36 -9.70 -13.60
C GLY A 90 4.46 -10.52 -12.96
N SER A 91 5.04 -9.95 -11.91
CA SER A 91 6.17 -10.51 -11.15
C SER A 91 5.94 -10.35 -9.64
N PRO A 92 6.44 -11.30 -8.83
CA PRO A 92 6.41 -11.15 -7.38
C PRO A 92 7.33 -10.01 -6.94
N ARG A 93 6.92 -9.30 -5.89
CA ARG A 93 7.67 -8.23 -5.24
C ARG A 93 8.21 -8.71 -3.89
N PRO A 94 9.27 -8.08 -3.34
CA PRO A 94 9.80 -8.43 -2.02
C PRO A 94 8.81 -8.23 -0.86
N ASP A 95 7.81 -7.38 -1.03
CA ASP A 95 6.74 -7.14 -0.05
C ASP A 95 5.66 -8.25 -0.02
N GLY A 96 5.81 -9.29 -0.84
CA GLY A 96 4.89 -10.42 -0.96
C GLY A 96 3.71 -10.18 -1.90
N TYR A 97 3.55 -8.97 -2.45
CA TYR A 97 2.55 -8.72 -3.48
C TYR A 97 3.07 -9.13 -4.86
N ARG A 98 2.15 -9.35 -5.81
CA ARG A 98 2.48 -9.40 -7.24
C ARG A 98 2.11 -8.07 -7.90
N SER A 99 2.93 -7.60 -8.83
CA SER A 99 2.62 -6.42 -9.65
C SER A 99 2.71 -6.72 -11.13
N ILE A 100 1.84 -6.06 -11.90
CA ILE A 100 1.78 -6.17 -13.35
C ILE A 100 2.06 -4.80 -13.95
N VAL A 101 2.92 -4.77 -14.97
CA VAL A 101 3.14 -3.55 -15.75
C VAL A 101 2.21 -3.57 -16.95
N VAL A 102 1.34 -2.56 -17.04
CA VAL A 102 0.41 -2.38 -18.15
C VAL A 102 0.63 -0.97 -18.70
N GLN A 103 0.92 -0.85 -20.00
CA GLN A 103 1.20 0.43 -20.66
C GLN A 103 2.28 1.28 -19.93
N LYS A 104 3.36 0.62 -19.46
CA LYS A 104 4.48 1.24 -18.70
C LYS A 104 4.13 1.73 -17.28
N VAL A 105 2.93 1.43 -16.77
CA VAL A 105 2.52 1.76 -15.41
C VAL A 105 2.46 0.49 -14.56
N HIS A 106 3.01 0.55 -13.34
CA HIS A 106 2.97 -0.56 -12.38
C HIS A 106 1.66 -0.56 -11.59
N TYR A 107 0.98 -1.69 -11.58
CA TYR A 107 -0.23 -1.90 -10.78
C TYR A 107 -0.07 -3.13 -9.87
N LEU A 108 -0.65 -3.06 -8.66
CA LEU A 108 -0.79 -4.22 -7.79
C LEU A 108 -1.84 -5.17 -8.36
N GLU A 109 -1.53 -6.47 -8.39
CA GLU A 109 -2.37 -7.49 -9.01
C GLU A 109 -3.78 -7.51 -8.40
N HIS A 110 -3.91 -7.57 -7.09
CA HIS A 110 -5.22 -7.57 -6.40
C HIS A 110 -6.09 -6.33 -6.71
N ARG A 111 -5.47 -5.15 -6.95
CA ARG A 111 -6.22 -3.94 -7.33
C ARG A 111 -6.69 -4.01 -8.77
N LEU A 112 -5.86 -4.56 -9.67
CA LEU A 112 -6.27 -4.82 -11.05
C LEU A 112 -7.41 -5.84 -11.12
N ILE A 113 -7.37 -6.88 -10.29
CA ILE A 113 -8.47 -7.88 -10.20
C ILE A 113 -9.76 -7.19 -9.79
N TRP A 114 -9.71 -6.34 -8.76
CA TRP A 114 -10.87 -5.59 -8.32
C TRP A 114 -11.45 -4.72 -9.44
N PHE A 115 -10.59 -3.99 -10.16
CA PHE A 115 -10.99 -3.18 -11.30
C PHE A 115 -11.53 -4.02 -12.46
N TYR A 116 -10.95 -5.19 -12.74
CA TYR A 116 -11.40 -6.11 -13.78
C TYR A 116 -12.82 -6.62 -13.51
N MET A 117 -13.08 -7.05 -12.28
CA MET A 117 -14.34 -7.65 -11.84
C MET A 117 -15.44 -6.61 -11.68
N THR A 118 -15.17 -5.52 -10.96
CA THR A 118 -16.18 -4.50 -10.62
C THR A 118 -16.30 -3.37 -11.64
N GLY A 119 -15.25 -3.14 -12.44
CA GLY A 119 -15.18 -2.01 -13.37
C GLY A 119 -14.85 -0.66 -12.71
N GLN A 120 -14.66 -0.63 -11.40
CA GLN A 120 -14.30 0.56 -10.65
C GLN A 120 -12.96 0.35 -9.93
N TRP A 121 -12.13 1.38 -9.90
CA TRP A 121 -10.91 1.33 -9.10
C TRP A 121 -11.28 1.30 -7.61
N PRO A 122 -10.58 0.52 -6.78
CA PRO A 122 -10.89 0.47 -5.37
C PRO A 122 -10.48 1.80 -4.71
N GLU A 123 -11.47 2.49 -4.14
CA GLU A 123 -11.29 3.71 -3.33
C GLU A 123 -10.51 3.43 -2.04
N LYS A 124 -10.76 2.26 -1.45
CA LYS A 124 -10.12 1.77 -0.23
C LYS A 124 -9.11 0.65 -0.54
N THR A 125 -8.43 0.18 0.49
CA THR A 125 -7.53 -0.98 0.38
C THR A 125 -8.33 -2.25 0.11
N ILE A 126 -7.77 -3.13 -0.72
CA ILE A 126 -8.27 -4.49 -0.89
C ILE A 126 -7.40 -5.40 -0.02
N ASP A 127 -8.05 -6.06 0.92
CA ASP A 127 -7.45 -6.96 1.90
C ASP A 127 -7.64 -8.42 1.46
N HIS A 128 -6.66 -9.25 1.80
CA HIS A 128 -6.63 -10.68 1.54
C HIS A 128 -7.16 -11.42 2.76
N ILE A 129 -8.31 -12.08 2.69
CA ILE A 129 -9.01 -12.68 3.84
C ILE A 129 -8.10 -13.65 4.62
N ASN A 130 -7.29 -14.44 3.92
CA ASN A 130 -6.33 -15.38 4.53
C ASN A 130 -5.00 -14.74 4.98
N GLY A 131 -4.78 -13.45 4.74
CA GLY A 131 -3.54 -12.73 5.04
C GLY A 131 -2.35 -13.09 4.13
N ASP A 132 -2.58 -13.89 3.07
CA ASP A 132 -1.58 -14.18 2.05
C ASP A 132 -1.70 -13.20 0.87
N ARG A 133 -0.69 -12.35 0.72
CA ARG A 133 -0.62 -11.30 -0.30
C ARG A 133 -0.47 -11.84 -1.73
N ALA A 134 -0.03 -13.09 -1.87
CA ALA A 134 0.14 -13.76 -3.16
C ALA A 134 -1.14 -14.48 -3.62
N ASP A 135 -2.07 -14.75 -2.70
CA ASP A 135 -3.33 -15.44 -2.99
C ASP A 135 -4.37 -14.46 -3.55
N ASN A 136 -4.38 -14.33 -4.86
CA ASN A 136 -5.21 -13.38 -5.58
C ASN A 136 -6.55 -13.97 -6.08
N HIS A 137 -7.07 -15.02 -5.42
CA HIS A 137 -8.41 -15.54 -5.73
C HIS A 137 -9.51 -14.52 -5.42
N TRP A 138 -10.52 -14.41 -6.28
CA TRP A 138 -11.59 -13.42 -6.11
C TRP A 138 -12.31 -13.57 -4.76
N LYS A 139 -12.57 -14.81 -4.36
CA LYS A 139 -13.19 -15.14 -3.06
C LYS A 139 -12.33 -14.74 -1.85
N ASN A 140 -11.03 -14.56 -2.03
CA ASN A 140 -10.08 -14.18 -0.99
C ASN A 140 -9.91 -12.66 -0.88
N LEU A 141 -10.44 -11.86 -1.80
CA LEU A 141 -10.31 -10.41 -1.79
C LEU A 141 -11.54 -9.74 -1.20
N ARG A 142 -11.33 -8.70 -0.38
CA ARG A 142 -12.41 -7.87 0.18
C ARG A 142 -12.02 -6.40 0.30
N LYS A 143 -13.01 -5.51 0.26
CA LYS A 143 -12.82 -4.10 0.64
C LYS A 143 -12.55 -4.00 2.14
N ALA A 144 -11.51 -3.27 2.53
CA ALA A 144 -11.15 -3.04 3.91
C ALA A 144 -10.64 -1.59 4.12
N THR A 145 -10.83 -1.05 5.32
CA THR A 145 -10.09 0.13 5.76
C THR A 145 -8.64 -0.23 6.06
N HIS A 146 -7.77 0.78 6.16
CA HIS A 146 -6.38 0.55 6.58
C HIS A 146 -6.30 -0.16 7.94
N SER A 147 -7.12 0.25 8.93
CA SER A 147 -7.10 -0.39 10.26
C SER A 147 -7.59 -1.84 10.21
N GLN A 148 -8.59 -2.15 9.39
CA GLN A 148 -9.08 -3.52 9.18
C GLN A 148 -7.99 -4.39 8.54
N ASN A 149 -7.32 -3.90 7.50
CA ASN A 149 -6.21 -4.59 6.85
C ASN A 149 -5.02 -4.80 7.81
N SER A 150 -4.65 -3.79 8.60
CA SER A 150 -3.59 -3.92 9.61
C SER A 150 -3.94 -4.95 10.69
N ARG A 151 -5.20 -5.05 11.10
CA ARG A 151 -5.67 -6.09 12.03
C ARG A 151 -5.65 -7.48 11.42
N ASN A 152 -5.64 -7.61 10.11
CA ASN A 152 -5.51 -8.88 9.41
C ASN A 152 -4.05 -9.24 9.10
N ALA A 153 -3.09 -8.34 9.35
CA ALA A 153 -1.69 -8.59 9.08
C ALA A 153 -1.09 -9.71 9.96
N LYS A 154 -0.08 -10.38 9.42
CA LYS A 154 0.74 -11.35 10.16
C LYS A 154 1.48 -10.68 11.31
N VAL A 155 1.85 -11.48 12.29
CA VAL A 155 2.71 -11.04 13.41
C VAL A 155 4.04 -10.56 12.85
N HIS A 156 4.54 -9.44 13.38
CA HIS A 156 5.86 -8.93 12.99
C HIS A 156 6.96 -9.87 13.49
N ALA A 157 8.04 -9.99 12.71
CA ALA A 157 9.15 -10.90 13.02
C ALA A 157 9.93 -10.54 14.30
N ASP A 158 9.80 -9.30 14.78
CA ASP A 158 10.39 -8.82 16.03
C ASP A 158 9.52 -9.09 17.27
N ASN A 159 8.29 -9.58 17.09
CA ASN A 159 7.45 -9.96 18.21
C ASN A 159 7.95 -11.27 18.82
N LYS A 160 8.59 -11.14 19.98
CA LYS A 160 9.19 -12.23 20.75
C LYS A 160 8.20 -13.30 21.23
N SER A 161 6.91 -12.95 21.35
CA SER A 161 5.90 -13.93 21.73
C SER A 161 5.48 -14.84 20.58
N GLY A 162 5.74 -14.44 19.32
CA GLY A 162 5.24 -15.14 18.13
C GLY A 162 3.71 -15.06 17.94
N ILE A 163 2.97 -14.54 18.92
CA ILE A 163 1.51 -14.53 18.97
C ILE A 163 0.98 -13.11 18.77
N LYS A 164 -0.03 -12.96 17.92
CA LYS A 164 -0.64 -11.67 17.62
C LYS A 164 -1.37 -11.12 18.82
N GLY A 165 -1.18 -9.83 19.07
CA GLY A 165 -1.81 -9.18 20.21
C GLY A 165 -1.19 -9.57 21.55
N VAL A 166 -0.06 -10.28 21.57
CA VAL A 166 0.67 -10.64 22.79
C VAL A 166 2.03 -9.98 22.80
N SER A 167 2.44 -9.49 23.95
CA SER A 167 3.76 -8.92 24.20
C SER A 167 4.29 -9.35 25.56
N TYR A 168 5.59 -9.55 25.68
CA TYR A 168 6.22 -9.92 26.95
C TYR A 168 6.59 -8.68 27.79
N ASP A 169 6.04 -8.57 29.00
CA ASP A 169 6.42 -7.55 29.99
C ASP A 169 7.55 -8.08 30.88
N LYS A 170 8.76 -7.57 30.64
CA LYS A 170 9.96 -7.95 31.39
C LYS A 170 9.92 -7.55 32.86
N LEU A 171 9.23 -6.47 33.22
CA LEU A 171 9.20 -5.98 34.60
C LEU A 171 8.37 -6.90 35.50
N ARG A 172 7.28 -7.43 34.94
CA ARG A 172 6.35 -8.32 35.66
C ARG A 172 6.62 -9.79 35.42
N ASN A 173 7.55 -10.12 34.51
CA ASN A 173 7.84 -11.48 34.08
C ASN A 173 6.58 -12.22 33.58
N LYS A 174 5.73 -11.51 32.81
CA LYS A 174 4.40 -11.98 32.37
C LYS A 174 4.11 -11.61 30.92
N TYR A 175 3.22 -12.37 30.29
CA TYR A 175 2.68 -12.05 28.97
C TYR A 175 1.47 -11.13 29.09
N VAL A 176 1.43 -10.07 28.29
CA VAL A 176 0.33 -9.11 28.22
C VAL A 176 -0.44 -9.34 26.94
N ALA A 177 -1.74 -9.58 27.09
CA ALA A 177 -2.67 -9.49 25.98
C ALA A 177 -3.02 -8.01 25.73
N GLN A 178 -2.87 -7.57 24.48
CA GLN A 178 -3.31 -6.25 24.01
C GLN A 178 -4.80 -6.06 24.29
N MET A 179 -5.29 -4.82 24.16
CA MET A 179 -6.68 -4.45 24.49
C MET A 179 -6.97 -4.51 26.01
N ARG A 180 -5.91 -4.46 26.83
CA ARG A 180 -5.96 -4.45 28.30
C ARG A 180 -6.71 -5.67 28.88
N LEU A 181 -6.51 -6.84 28.26
CA LEU A 181 -7.20 -8.08 28.65
C LEU A 181 -6.56 -8.78 29.85
N GLY A 182 -5.39 -8.29 30.31
CA GLY A 182 -4.73 -8.74 31.53
C GLY A 182 -3.31 -9.25 31.30
N TYR A 183 -2.77 -9.87 32.36
CA TYR A 183 -1.45 -10.47 32.41
C TYR A 183 -1.59 -11.98 32.61
N PHE A 184 -0.80 -12.75 31.88
CA PHE A 184 -0.84 -14.21 31.83
C PHE A 184 0.55 -14.79 32.06
N ASN A 185 0.60 -16.05 32.48
CA ASN A 185 1.87 -16.75 32.72
C ASN A 185 2.46 -17.31 31.41
N THR A 186 1.60 -17.63 30.44
CA THR A 186 2.00 -18.18 29.13
C THR A 186 1.55 -17.28 27.99
N ALA A 187 2.22 -17.39 26.84
CA ALA A 187 1.90 -16.60 25.66
C ALA A 187 0.58 -17.08 25.02
N GLU A 188 0.34 -18.38 25.11
CA GLU A 188 -0.83 -19.10 24.61
C GLU A 188 -2.11 -18.63 25.31
N GLU A 189 -2.11 -18.57 26.65
CA GLU A 189 -3.24 -18.05 27.43
C GLU A 189 -3.58 -16.60 27.06
N ALA A 190 -2.56 -15.75 26.91
CA ALA A 190 -2.72 -14.37 26.47
C ALA A 190 -3.28 -14.30 25.03
N GLY A 191 -2.82 -15.20 24.16
CA GLY A 191 -3.25 -15.33 22.77
C GLY A 191 -4.71 -15.74 22.64
N GLU A 192 -5.16 -16.68 23.46
CA GLU A 192 -6.56 -17.10 23.52
C GLU A 192 -7.46 -15.98 24.03
N ALA A 193 -7.05 -15.28 25.10
CA ALA A 193 -7.77 -14.13 25.62
C ALA A 193 -7.93 -13.05 24.53
N TYR A 194 -6.85 -12.77 23.79
CA TYR A 194 -6.88 -11.88 22.64
C TYR A 194 -7.81 -12.38 21.53
N ASN A 195 -7.72 -13.64 21.11
CA ASN A 195 -8.58 -14.22 20.07
C ASN A 195 -10.07 -14.11 20.44
N ARG A 196 -10.44 -14.37 21.70
CA ARG A 196 -11.83 -14.23 22.18
C ARG A 196 -12.32 -12.79 22.03
N ALA A 197 -11.56 -11.82 22.52
CA ALA A 197 -11.92 -10.41 22.45
C ALA A 197 -11.92 -9.87 21.00
N ALA A 198 -10.90 -10.23 20.23
CA ALA A 198 -10.72 -9.80 18.85
C ALA A 198 -11.80 -10.37 17.92
N LYS A 199 -12.25 -11.62 18.14
CA LYS A 199 -13.38 -12.22 17.43
C LYS A 199 -14.66 -11.41 17.63
N PHE A 200 -14.93 -10.98 18.87
CA PHE A 200 -16.10 -10.15 19.18
C PHE A 200 -16.01 -8.74 18.56
N LEU A 201 -14.84 -8.10 18.68
CA LEU A 201 -14.67 -6.69 18.30
C LEU A 201 -14.43 -6.46 16.80
N PHE A 202 -13.76 -7.39 16.12
CA PHE A 202 -13.34 -7.22 14.74
C PHE A 202 -14.06 -8.16 13.76
N GLY A 203 -14.78 -9.16 14.28
CA GLY A 203 -15.59 -10.09 13.50
C GLY A 203 -14.78 -10.73 12.37
N LYS A 204 -15.27 -10.55 11.13
CA LYS A 204 -14.65 -11.13 9.93
C LYS A 204 -13.22 -10.67 9.64
N PHE A 205 -12.76 -9.55 10.20
CA PHE A 205 -11.41 -9.02 9.97
C PHE A 205 -10.37 -9.54 10.97
N HIS A 206 -10.80 -10.36 11.93
CA HIS A 206 -9.88 -11.03 12.83
C HIS A 206 -9.32 -12.30 12.17
N GLN A 207 -7.99 -12.38 12.10
CA GLN A 207 -7.29 -13.63 11.83
C GLN A 207 -6.85 -14.23 13.17
N PRO A 208 -7.37 -15.41 13.56
CA PRO A 208 -7.04 -16.03 14.83
C PRO A 208 -5.57 -16.49 14.85
N ASN A 209 -4.96 -16.39 16.02
CA ASN A 209 -3.68 -17.06 16.29
C ASN A 209 -3.86 -18.59 16.16
N LYS A 210 -2.83 -19.26 15.63
CA LYS A 210 -2.74 -20.73 15.62
C LYS A 210 -2.29 -21.24 16.97
#